data_AF-A0A2L1KID1-F1
#
_entry.id   AF-A0A2L1KID1-F1
#
_cell.length_a   1.000
_cell.length_b   1.000
_cell.length_c   1.000
_cell.angle_alpha   90.00
_cell.angle_beta   90.00
_cell.angle_gamma   90.00
#
_symmetry.space_group_name_H-M   'P 1'
#
loop_
_entity.id
_entity.type
_entity.pdbx_description
1 polymer ?
#
loop_
_entity_poly.entity_id
_entity_poly.type
_entity_poly.pdbx_seq_one_letter_code
_entity_poly.pdbx_strand_id
1 'polypeptide(L)'
;MLLHAMVAEAGRDLALESTFYRALHAADQHRHSRIGFVPPAERHRGEDQRVLARRQALYQEARNRIPTRWSGNTCNWTLAGAVTLNPERVQEPQSLKGAA
;
A
#
# COMPACT_ATOMS: atom_id res chain seq x y z
N MET A 1 -6.88 13.76 4.43
CA MET A 1 -7.04 13.43 5.86
C MET A 1 -7.58 12.01 5.96
N LEU A 2 -6.72 11.04 6.29
CA LEU A 2 -7.13 9.65 6.49
C LEU A 2 -6.55 9.20 7.84
N LEU A 3 -7.43 9.27 8.83
CA LEU A 3 -7.54 8.44 10.03
C LEU A 3 -6.31 8.33 10.96
N HIS A 4 -6.14 9.34 11.82
CA HIS A 4 -5.55 9.19 13.16
C HIS A 4 -6.68 9.32 14.18
N ALA A 5 -7.05 8.24 14.86
CA ALA A 5 -7.95 8.31 16.01
C ALA A 5 -7.67 7.18 17.02
N MET A 6 -7.14 7.61 18.18
CA MET A 6 -7.25 7.09 19.56
C MET A 6 -6.50 5.78 19.92
N VAL A 7 -5.37 5.84 20.69
CA VAL A 7 -5.18 6.05 22.16
C VAL A 7 -5.40 4.72 22.92
N ALA A 8 -4.64 4.22 23.89
CA ALA A 8 -3.35 4.51 24.57
C ALA A 8 -2.94 3.17 25.25
N GLU A 9 -1.68 2.93 25.64
CA GLU A 9 -1.14 3.19 26.98
C GLU A 9 0.27 2.60 27.06
N ALA A 10 1.05 3.07 28.03
CA ALA A 10 2.45 2.75 28.34
C ALA A 10 3.50 3.60 27.60
N GLY A 11 3.98 4.60 28.33
CA GLY A 11 5.06 5.50 27.91
C GLY A 11 6.29 4.78 27.37
N ARG A 12 6.64 5.13 26.15
CA ARG A 12 8.02 5.37 25.69
C ARG A 12 7.92 6.00 24.30
N ASP A 13 8.45 7.22 24.21
CA ASP A 13 8.63 8.07 23.04
C ASP A 13 7.38 8.44 22.22
N LEU A 14 7.22 9.75 22.01
CA LEU A 14 6.45 10.27 20.88
C LEU A 14 7.11 9.76 19.59
N ALA A 15 6.63 8.62 19.08
CA ALA A 15 7.06 8.15 17.78
C ALA A 15 6.57 9.16 16.72
N LEU A 16 7.49 9.97 16.19
CA LEU A 16 7.35 10.53 14.85
C LEU A 16 6.87 9.40 13.94
N GLU A 17 5.93 9.68 13.03
CA GLU A 17 5.46 8.78 11.96
C GLU A 17 6.59 7.85 11.45
N SER A 18 7.79 8.41 11.27
CA SER A 18 9.00 7.71 10.82
C SER A 18 9.42 6.46 11.61
N THR A 19 9.23 6.39 12.92
CA THR A 19 9.63 5.21 13.74
C THR A 19 8.59 4.11 13.64
N PHE A 20 7.31 4.47 13.61
CA PHE A 20 6.21 3.54 13.38
C PHE A 20 6.29 2.91 11.98
N TYR A 21 6.52 3.73 10.94
CA TYR A 21 6.75 3.23 9.58
C TYR A 21 7.99 2.33 9.49
N ARG A 22 9.08 2.65 10.20
CA ARG A 22 10.27 1.79 10.27
C ARG A 22 9.98 0.44 10.92
N ALA A 23 9.24 0.43 12.03
CA ALA A 23 8.85 -0.80 12.71
C ALA A 23 7.92 -1.68 11.84
N LEU A 24 6.91 -1.08 11.21
CA LEU A 24 6.04 -1.80 10.27
C LEU A 24 6.78 -2.32 9.04
N HIS A 25 7.76 -1.57 8.53
CA HIS A 25 8.60 -1.99 7.41
C HIS A 25 9.51 -3.16 7.78
N ALA A 26 10.13 -3.12 8.97
CA ALA A 26 10.95 -4.22 9.47
C ALA A 26 10.14 -5.50 9.74
N ALA A 27 8.87 -5.35 10.14
CA ALA A 27 7.96 -6.45 10.40
C ALA A 27 7.18 -6.95 9.16
N ASP A 28 7.46 -6.39 7.97
CA ASP A 28 6.76 -6.70 6.71
C ASP A 28 5.23 -6.47 6.76
N GLN A 29 4.80 -5.55 7.61
CA GLN A 29 3.40 -5.17 7.85
C GLN A 29 3.00 -3.89 7.13
N HIS A 30 3.94 -3.22 6.46
CA HIS A 30 3.65 -2.03 5.67
C HIS A 30 2.72 -2.36 4.50
N ARG A 31 1.70 -1.53 4.29
CA ARG A 31 0.72 -1.71 3.21
C ARG A 31 1.11 -0.90 1.98
N HIS A 32 1.47 -1.60 0.90
CA HIS A 32 1.85 -0.95 -0.37
C HIS A 32 0.65 -0.73 -1.29
N SER A 33 0.49 0.50 -1.80
CA SER A 33 -0.59 0.85 -2.73
C SER A 33 -0.54 0.05 -4.04
N ARG A 34 0.65 -0.29 -4.52
CA ARG A 34 0.88 -1.02 -5.79
C ARG A 34 0.39 -2.49 -5.75
N ILE A 35 0.12 -3.04 -4.57
CA ILE A 35 -0.47 -4.38 -4.36
C ILE A 35 -1.80 -4.30 -3.62
N GLY A 36 -2.53 -3.19 -3.75
CA GLY A 36 -3.87 -3.05 -3.18
C GLY A 36 -3.87 -2.94 -1.65
N PHE A 37 -2.81 -2.39 -1.04
CA PHE A 37 -2.66 -2.20 0.41
C PHE A 37 -2.73 -3.52 1.21
N VAL A 38 -2.20 -4.59 0.61
CA VAL A 38 -1.93 -5.87 1.28
C VAL A 38 -0.47 -5.83 1.77
N PRO A 39 -0.17 -6.24 3.01
CA PRO A 39 1.20 -6.44 3.48
C PRO A 39 1.94 -7.47 2.62
N PRO A 40 3.23 -7.28 2.31
CA PRO A 40 3.97 -8.25 1.49
C PRO A 40 3.94 -9.66 2.10
N ALA A 41 3.98 -9.79 3.42
CA ALA A 41 3.86 -11.08 4.11
C ALA A 41 2.52 -11.80 3.80
N GLU A 42 1.40 -11.08 3.78
CA GLU A 42 0.08 -11.64 3.44
C GLU A 42 0.03 -12.08 1.96
N ARG A 43 0.69 -11.32 1.08
CA ARG A 43 0.83 -11.67 -0.34
C ARG A 43 1.72 -12.89 -0.55
N HIS A 44 2.84 -13.02 0.17
CA HIS A 44 3.70 -14.19 0.11
C HIS A 44 2.98 -15.47 0.59
N ARG A 45 2.00 -15.33 1.49
CA ARG A 45 1.11 -16.44 1.90
C ARG A 45 -0.07 -16.69 0.97
N GLY A 46 -0.26 -15.88 -0.09
CA GLY A 46 -1.38 -15.99 -1.02
C GLY A 46 -2.74 -15.59 -0.42
N GLU A 47 -2.75 -14.85 0.70
CA GLU A 47 -3.98 -14.40 1.37
C GLU A 47 -4.59 -13.16 0.68
N ASP A 48 -3.81 -12.51 -0.19
CA ASP A 48 -4.15 -11.28 -0.88
C ASP A 48 -5.45 -11.38 -1.67
N GLN A 49 -5.70 -12.49 -2.37
CA GLN A 49 -6.93 -12.73 -3.10
C GLN A 49 -8.18 -12.62 -2.22
N ARG A 50 -8.17 -13.26 -1.04
CA ARG A 50 -9.31 -13.26 -0.11
C ARG A 50 -9.53 -11.87 0.49
N VAL A 51 -8.44 -11.19 0.85
CA VAL A 51 -8.48 -9.82 1.41
C VAL A 51 -9.06 -8.84 0.39
N LEU A 52 -8.59 -8.90 -0.86
CA LEU A 52 -9.02 -8.03 -1.94
C LEU A 52 -10.48 -8.28 -2.36
N ALA A 53 -10.90 -9.54 -2.48
CA ALA A 53 -12.29 -9.89 -2.78
C ALA A 53 -13.25 -9.37 -1.70
N ARG A 54 -12.88 -9.51 -0.42
CA ARG A 54 -13.69 -8.97 0.69
C ARG A 54 -13.78 -7.45 0.65
N ARG A 55 -12.69 -6.76 0.33
CA ARG A 55 -12.70 -5.29 0.17
C ARG A 55 -13.60 -4.86 -0.98
N GLN A 56 -13.55 -5.55 -2.11
CA GLN A 56 -14.41 -5.26 -3.25
C GLN A 56 -15.89 -5.35 -2.87
N ALA A 57 -16.31 -6.44 -2.23
CA ALA A 57 -17.69 -6.61 -1.77
C ALA A 57 -18.11 -5.49 -0.80
N LEU A 58 -17.28 -5.18 0.19
CA LEU A 58 -17.58 -4.14 1.18
C LEU A 58 -17.74 -2.77 0.53
N TYR A 59 -16.84 -2.41 -0.38
CA TYR A 59 -16.90 -1.11 -1.06
C TYR A 59 -18.07 -1.02 -2.03
N GLN A 60 -18.42 -2.12 -2.70
CA GLN A 60 -19.60 -2.16 -3.56
C GLN A 60 -20.88 -1.98 -2.75
N GLU A 61 -20.99 -2.66 -1.61
CA GLU A 61 -22.13 -2.52 -0.69
C GLU A 61 -22.24 -1.09 -0.16
N ALA A 62 -21.12 -0.51 0.30
CA ALA A 62 -21.08 0.88 0.78
C ALA A 62 -21.47 1.88 -0.33
N ARG A 63 -21.13 1.60 -1.59
CA ARG A 63 -21.56 2.40 -2.73
C ARG A 63 -23.05 2.27 -3.00
N ASN A 64 -23.58 1.06 -2.99
CA ASN A 64 -25.00 0.80 -3.20
C ASN A 64 -25.85 1.48 -2.12
N ARG A 65 -25.37 1.50 -0.87
CA ARG A 65 -26.08 2.10 0.27
C ARG A 65 -26.21 3.63 0.18
N ILE A 66 -25.16 4.33 -0.26
CA ILE A 66 -25.16 5.80 -0.35
C ILE A 66 -24.53 6.25 -1.67
N PRO A 67 -25.24 6.12 -2.81
CA PRO A 67 -24.66 6.40 -4.13
C PRO A 67 -24.19 7.85 -4.29
N THR A 68 -24.91 8.81 -3.69
CA THR A 68 -24.60 10.25 -3.76
C THR A 68 -23.25 10.63 -3.16
N ARG A 69 -22.71 9.81 -2.26
CA ARG A 69 -21.35 10.01 -1.70
C ARG A 69 -20.26 9.76 -2.74
N TRP A 70 -20.53 8.97 -3.77
CA TRP A 70 -19.52 8.47 -4.70
C TRP A 70 -19.63 9.21 -6.03
N SER A 71 -18.58 9.93 -6.41
CA SER A 71 -18.48 10.61 -7.71
C SER A 71 -18.18 9.67 -8.88
N GLY A 72 -17.83 8.41 -8.61
CA GLY A 72 -17.41 7.45 -9.62
C GLY A 72 -17.30 6.03 -9.09
N ASN A 73 -16.49 5.21 -9.76
CA ASN A 73 -16.26 3.83 -9.36
C ASN A 73 -15.49 3.71 -8.04
N THR A 74 -15.70 2.58 -7.35
CA THR A 74 -14.88 2.21 -6.19
C THR A 74 -13.44 1.97 -6.62
N CYS A 75 -12.50 2.03 -5.67
CA CYS A 75 -11.11 1.66 -5.92
C CYS A 75 -11.02 0.28 -6.60
N ASN A 76 -10.07 0.12 -7.52
CA ASN A 76 -9.84 -1.15 -8.17
C ASN A 76 -9.15 -2.11 -7.20
N TRP A 77 -9.88 -3.11 -6.74
CA TRP A 77 -9.40 -4.14 -5.81
C TRP A 77 -8.96 -5.43 -6.53
N THR A 78 -8.72 -5.41 -7.84
CA THR A 78 -8.18 -6.57 -8.55
C THR A 78 -6.78 -6.92 -8.06
N LEU A 79 -6.46 -8.22 -8.05
CA LEU A 79 -5.12 -8.71 -7.76
C LEU A 79 -4.11 -8.05 -8.71
N ALA A 80 -3.12 -7.34 -8.16
CA ALA A 80 -1.99 -6.89 -8.95
C ALA A 80 -1.17 -8.13 -9.38
N GLY A 81 -0.77 -8.19 -10.66
CA GLY A 81 0.16 -9.20 -11.19
C GLY A 81 1.56 -9.09 -10.54
N ALA A 82 2.58 -9.73 -11.11
CA ALA A 82 3.93 -9.60 -10.58
C ALA A 82 4.37 -8.12 -10.55
N VAL A 83 4.90 -7.65 -9.42
CA VAL A 83 5.34 -6.27 -9.23
C VAL A 83 6.74 -6.28 -8.61
N THR A 84 7.69 -5.57 -9.21
CA THR A 84 9.03 -5.38 -8.66
C THR A 84 9.09 -4.13 -7.78
N LEU A 85 9.76 -4.24 -6.61
CA LEU A 85 9.81 -3.17 -5.61
C LEU A 85 10.74 -2.02 -6.04
N ASN A 86 11.72 -2.30 -6.90
CA ASN A 86 12.56 -1.35 -7.59
C ASN A 86 12.83 -1.90 -9.00
N PRO A 87 12.45 -1.20 -10.08
CA PRO A 87 12.95 -1.57 -11.40
C PRO A 87 14.47 -1.39 -11.39
N GLU A 88 15.20 -2.36 -11.93
CA GLU A 88 16.62 -2.20 -12.24
C GLU A 88 16.85 -0.87 -12.97
N ARG A 89 17.72 -0.02 -12.40
CA ARG A 89 18.20 1.15 -13.15
C ARG A 89 18.98 0.59 -14.32
N VAL A 90 18.38 0.65 -15.52
CA VAL A 90 19.12 0.51 -16.76
C VAL A 90 20.15 1.64 -16.73
N GLN A 91 21.41 1.31 -16.50
CA GLN A 91 22.49 2.28 -16.62
C GLN A 91 22.53 2.66 -18.10
N GLU A 92 22.03 3.85 -18.43
CA GLU A 92 22.28 4.41 -19.76
C GLU A 92 23.80 4.50 -19.93
N PRO A 93 24.36 3.97 -21.03
CA PRO A 93 25.79 4.06 -21.26
C PRO A 93 26.15 5.54 -21.23
N GLN A 94 27.02 5.92 -20.29
CA GLN A 94 27.51 7.27 -20.14
C GLN A 94 28.11 7.69 -21.48
N SER A 95 27.38 8.53 -22.23
CA SER A 95 27.91 9.15 -23.42
C SER A 95 29.16 9.92 -22.99
N LEU A 96 30.32 9.47 -23.47
CA LEU A 96 31.61 10.12 -23.28
C LEU A 96 31.51 11.53 -23.88
N LYS A 97 31.04 12.49 -23.09
CA LYS A 97 31.15 13.92 -23.42
C LYS A 97 32.55 14.37 -23.03
N GLY A 98 33.41 14.51 -24.04
CA GLY A 98 34.58 15.37 -23.97
C GLY A 98 35.86 14.71 -24.50
N ALA A 99 36.17 14.96 -25.77
CA ALA A 99 37.53 15.13 -26.26
C ALA A 99 37.51 15.75 -27.67
N ALA A 100 37.56 17.07 -27.75
CA ALA A 100 38.22 17.87 -28.80
C ALA A 100 38.23 19.33 -28.37
#